data_AF-A0A554XIM9-F1
#
_entry.id   AF-A0A554XIM9-F1
#
_cell.length_a   1.000
_cell.length_b   1.000
_cell.length_c   1.000
_cell.angle_alpha   90.00
_cell.angle_beta   90.00
_cell.angle_gamma   90.00
#
_symmetry.space_group_name_H-M   'P 1'
#
loop_
_entity.id
_entity.type
_entity.pdbx_description
1 polymer ?
#
loop_
_entity_poly.entity_id
_entity_poly.type
_entity_poly.pdbx_seq_one_letter_code
_entity_poly.pdbx_strand_id
1 'polypeptide(L)'
;MRGFTLLEALIAIAIAALALGALARAAGQGARTAAEVADRQQAAMVARAVVSTGTFAEDYLAAPEGESPPWAWRVRVTPQPAVLADAAHSQPDQTLPAARVLVEVFRLGERDAEPVWVLSAWKPYRTAP
;
A
#
# COMPACT_ATOMS: atom_id res chain seq x y z
N MET A 1 0.10 -59.64 25.68
CA MET A 1 -0.07 -58.18 25.47
C MET A 1 1.32 -57.57 25.46
N ARG A 2 1.85 -57.25 24.27
CA ARG A 2 3.20 -56.67 24.13
C ARG A 2 3.14 -55.25 24.68
N GLY A 3 3.93 -54.99 25.73
CA GLY A 3 4.01 -53.69 26.37
C GLY A 3 4.53 -52.63 25.39
N PHE A 4 3.89 -51.47 25.41
CA PHE A 4 4.36 -50.27 24.72
C PHE A 4 5.81 -50.02 25.11
N THR A 5 6.71 -49.95 24.13
CA THR A 5 8.13 -49.78 24.45
C THR A 5 8.39 -48.33 24.87
N LEU A 6 9.32 -48.10 25.80
CA LEU A 6 9.71 -46.74 26.22
C LEU A 6 10.15 -45.89 25.02
N LEU A 7 10.82 -46.52 24.05
CA LEU A 7 11.26 -45.92 22.81
C LEU A 7 10.08 -45.42 21.96
N GLU A 8 8.98 -46.18 21.91
CA GLU A 8 7.79 -45.83 21.13
C GLU A 8 7.07 -44.60 21.69
N ALA A 9 6.91 -44.52 23.01
CA ALA A 9 6.36 -43.33 23.67
C ALA A 9 7.25 -42.10 23.42
N LEU A 10 8.57 -42.26 23.46
CA LEU A 10 9.52 -41.18 23.19
C LEU A 10 9.47 -40.71 21.74
N ILE A 11 9.38 -41.65 20.79
CA ILE A 11 9.20 -41.33 19.36
C ILE A 11 7.87 -40.60 19.14
N ALA A 12 6.78 -41.05 19.76
CA ALA A 12 5.48 -40.40 19.63
C ALA A 12 5.51 -38.95 20.14
N ILE A 13 6.13 -38.72 21.30
CA ILE A 13 6.30 -37.37 21.86
C ILE A 13 7.21 -36.52 20.96
N ALA A 14 8.29 -37.09 20.43
CA ALA A 14 9.17 -36.38 19.51
C ALA A 14 8.43 -35.94 18.23
N ILE A 15 7.64 -36.82 17.62
CA ILE A 15 6.82 -36.49 16.44
C ILE A 15 5.77 -35.43 16.80
N ALA A 16 5.09 -35.58 17.93
CA ALA A 16 4.09 -34.61 18.39
C ALA A 16 4.71 -33.22 18.61
N ALA A 17 5.89 -33.15 19.23
CA ALA A 17 6.62 -31.90 19.43
C ALA A 17 7.05 -31.25 18.10
N LEU A 18 7.54 -32.05 17.15
CA LEU A 18 7.89 -31.57 15.80
C LEU A 18 6.67 -31.04 15.05
N ALA A 19 5.55 -31.76 15.11
CA ALA A 19 4.28 -31.35 14.50
C ALA A 19 3.77 -30.04 15.11
N LEU A 20 3.81 -29.92 16.45
CA LEU A 20 3.42 -28.70 17.16
C LEU A 20 4.30 -27.52 16.77
N GLY A 21 5.62 -27.72 16.69
CA GLY A 21 6.56 -26.69 16.25
C GLY A 21 6.32 -26.25 14.80
N ALA A 22 5.91 -27.16 13.91
CA ALA A 22 5.53 -26.81 12.54
C ALA A 22 4.22 -26.00 12.50
N LEU A 23 3.21 -26.41 13.26
CA LEU A 23 1.92 -25.71 13.37
C LEU A 23 2.08 -24.30 13.94
N ALA A 24 2.86 -24.14 15.00
CA ALA A 24 3.12 -22.83 15.61
C ALA A 24 3.80 -21.87 14.61
N ARG A 25 4.76 -22.38 13.84
CA ARG A 25 5.41 -21.59 12.78
C ARG A 25 4.43 -21.20 11.68
N ALA A 26 3.61 -22.14 11.20
CA ALA A 26 2.61 -21.86 10.18
C ALA A 26 1.57 -20.82 10.64
N ALA A 27 1.05 -20.95 11.86
CA ALA A 27 0.12 -20.00 12.45
C ALA A 27 0.76 -18.61 12.62
N GLY A 28 2.01 -18.55 13.08
CA GLY A 28 2.76 -17.30 13.22
C GLY A 28 3.01 -16.60 11.88
N GLN A 29 3.36 -17.36 10.84
CA GLN A 29 3.51 -16.81 9.48
C GLN A 29 2.17 -16.26 8.95
N GLY A 30 1.08 -17.02 9.13
CA GLY A 30 -0.25 -16.58 8.71
C GLY A 30 -0.69 -15.27 9.39
N ALA A 31 -0.47 -15.15 10.70
CA ALA A 31 -0.78 -13.93 11.44
C ALA A 31 0.04 -12.73 10.94
N ARG A 32 1.33 -12.92 10.68
CA ARG A 32 2.21 -11.88 10.13
C ARG A 32 1.75 -11.42 8.75
N THR A 33 1.48 -12.36 7.84
CA THR A 33 0.99 -12.04 6.50
C THR A 33 -0.33 -11.27 6.55
N ALA A 34 -1.26 -11.67 7.44
CA ALA A 34 -2.52 -10.96 7.62
C ALA A 34 -2.32 -9.51 8.08
N ALA A 35 -1.41 -9.28 9.03
CA ALA A 35 -1.07 -7.93 9.49
C ALA A 35 -0.45 -7.08 8.37
N GLU A 36 0.48 -7.63 7.59
CA GLU A 36 1.12 -6.93 6.47
C GLU A 36 0.11 -6.56 5.36
N VAL A 37 -0.90 -7.40 5.12
CA VAL A 37 -1.98 -7.10 4.18
C VAL A 37 -2.89 -5.99 4.72
N ALA A 38 -3.27 -6.06 5.99
CA ALA A 38 -4.09 -5.03 6.64
C ALA A 38 -3.40 -3.65 6.60
N ASP A 39 -2.11 -3.61 6.91
CA ASP A 39 -1.27 -2.40 6.82
C ASP A 39 -1.29 -1.80 5.42
N ARG A 40 -1.07 -2.63 4.38
CA ARG A 40 -1.10 -2.17 2.99
C ARG A 40 -2.47 -1.66 2.57
N GLN A 41 -3.55 -2.30 3.00
CA GLN A 41 -4.91 -1.85 2.72
C GLN A 41 -5.19 -0.48 3.36
N GLN A 42 -4.78 -0.29 4.62
CA GLN A 42 -4.91 0.99 5.31
C GLN A 42 -4.09 2.09 4.65
N ALA A 43 -2.82 1.83 4.33
CA ALA A 43 -1.96 2.78 3.61
C ALA A 43 -2.54 3.14 2.23
N ALA A 44 -3.10 2.17 1.50
CA ALA A 44 -3.78 2.42 0.23
C ALA A 44 -5.04 3.29 0.39
N MET A 45 -5.81 3.11 1.46
CA MET A 45 -6.96 3.97 1.77
C MET A 45 -6.51 5.41 2.06
N VAL A 46 -5.44 5.60 2.84
CA VAL A 46 -4.86 6.93 3.09
C VAL A 46 -4.42 7.58 1.77
N ALA A 47 -3.70 6.86 0.92
CA ALA A 47 -3.25 7.39 -0.37
C ALA A 47 -4.43 7.84 -1.25
N ARG A 48 -5.50 7.04 -1.31
CA ARG A 48 -6.74 7.38 -2.04
C ARG A 48 -7.45 8.59 -1.45
N ALA A 49 -7.54 8.65 -0.12
CA ALA A 49 -8.12 9.79 0.58
C ALA A 49 -7.36 11.07 0.22
N VAL A 50 -6.02 11.06 0.28
CA VAL A 50 -5.18 12.19 -0.11
C VAL A 50 -5.40 12.56 -1.58
N VAL A 51 -5.39 11.61 -2.52
CA VAL A 51 -5.69 11.93 -3.94
C VAL A 51 -7.12 12.46 -4.14
N SER A 52 -8.06 12.18 -3.23
CA SER A 52 -9.44 12.68 -3.34
C SER A 52 -9.65 14.10 -2.81
N THR A 53 -8.68 14.70 -2.09
CA THR A 53 -8.85 16.03 -1.47
C THR A 53 -8.83 17.18 -2.49
N GLY A 54 -8.19 16.98 -3.63
CA GLY A 54 -8.00 17.99 -4.67
C GLY A 54 -8.50 17.53 -6.03
N THR A 55 -8.86 18.49 -6.87
CA THR A 55 -9.19 18.23 -8.28
C THR A 55 -8.04 18.64 -9.18
N PHE A 56 -7.33 19.70 -8.83
CA PHE A 56 -6.28 20.29 -9.63
C PHE A 56 -4.90 20.05 -9.04
N ALA A 57 -3.87 20.08 -9.87
CA ALA A 57 -2.48 19.87 -9.47
C ALA A 57 -2.03 20.86 -8.37
N GLU A 58 -2.53 22.09 -8.42
CA GLU A 58 -2.22 23.18 -7.50
C GLU A 58 -2.75 22.94 -6.08
N ASP A 59 -3.86 22.20 -5.95
CA ASP A 59 -4.46 21.90 -4.65
C ASP A 59 -3.48 21.10 -3.75
N TYR A 60 -2.59 20.32 -4.36
CA TYR A 60 -1.59 19.49 -3.68
C TYR A 60 -0.28 20.21 -3.37
N LEU A 61 -0.04 21.39 -3.96
CA LEU A 61 1.14 22.19 -3.67
C LEU A 61 1.00 22.96 -2.35
N ALA A 62 -0.23 23.22 -1.91
CA ALA A 62 -0.52 23.93 -0.66
C ALA A 62 -0.20 23.09 0.59
N ALA A 63 -0.37 21.77 0.50
CA ALA A 63 -0.10 20.82 1.57
C ALA A 63 0.59 19.56 1.00
N PRO A 64 1.90 19.63 0.71
CA PRO A 64 2.63 18.53 0.07
C PRO A 64 2.95 17.38 1.04
N GLU A 65 2.63 17.51 2.32
CA GLU A 65 2.80 16.47 3.31
C GLU A 65 1.78 16.58 4.44
N GLY A 66 1.58 15.47 5.15
CA GLY A 66 0.68 15.42 6.29
C GLY A 66 0.67 14.06 6.97
N GLU A 67 -0.25 13.90 7.91
CA GLU A 67 -0.32 12.72 8.78
C GLU A 67 -1.76 12.22 8.90
N SER A 68 -1.89 10.91 9.06
CA SER A 68 -3.11 10.20 9.39
C SER A 68 -2.70 8.99 10.24
N PRO A 69 -2.45 9.17 11.55
CA PRO A 69 -1.88 8.13 12.40
C PRO A 69 -2.61 6.78 12.22
N PRO A 70 -1.87 5.67 12.05
CA PRO A 70 -0.42 5.50 12.22
C PRO A 70 0.43 5.84 10.99
N TRP A 71 -0.11 6.54 9.99
CA TRP A 71 0.52 6.82 8.71
C TRP A 71 0.98 8.28 8.59
N ALA A 72 2.04 8.49 7.83
CA ALA A 72 2.44 9.78 7.30
C ALA A 72 2.41 9.72 5.77
N TRP A 73 2.19 10.85 5.11
CA TRP A 73 2.14 10.90 3.65
C TRP A 73 2.86 12.12 3.09
N ARG A 74 3.30 11.97 1.84
CA ARG A 74 3.95 13.01 1.04
C ARG A 74 3.38 12.98 -0.37
N VAL A 75 3.18 14.15 -0.94
CA VAL A 75 2.70 14.34 -2.31
C VAL A 75 3.80 14.99 -3.14
N ARG A 76 4.07 14.42 -4.31
CA ARG A 76 4.97 14.98 -5.32
C ARG A 76 4.16 15.29 -6.57
N VAL A 77 4.20 16.53 -7.01
CA VAL A 77 3.51 17.00 -8.22
C VAL A 77 4.57 17.20 -9.30
N THR A 78 4.46 16.47 -10.42
CA THR A 78 5.36 16.61 -11.57
C THR A 78 4.56 17.07 -12.80
N PRO A 79 4.77 18.29 -13.32
CA PRO A 79 4.12 18.76 -14.54
C PRO A 79 4.44 17.84 -15.72
N GLN A 80 3.41 17.35 -16.42
CA GLN A 80 3.53 16.46 -17.57
C GLN A 80 2.35 16.68 -18.53
N PRO A 81 2.56 16.91 -19.83
CA PRO A 81 1.46 17.04 -20.77
C PRO A 81 0.66 15.74 -20.81
N ALA A 82 -0.67 15.83 -20.68
CA ALA A 82 -1.55 14.69 -20.80
C ALA A 82 -2.30 14.76 -22.13
N VAL A 83 -2.32 13.65 -22.86
CA VAL A 83 -3.13 13.51 -24.06
C VAL A 83 -4.48 12.95 -23.64
N LEU A 84 -5.53 13.75 -23.83
CA LEU A 84 -6.90 13.30 -23.69
C LEU A 84 -7.35 12.78 -25.06
N ALA A 85 -7.37 11.46 -25.20
CA ALA A 85 -7.90 10.78 -26.37
C ALA A 85 -9.42 10.64 -26.24
N ASP A 86 -10.15 11.05 -27.27
CA ASP A 86 -11.58 10.81 -27.36
C ASP A 86 -11.82 9.34 -27.77
N ALA A 87 -12.45 8.56 -26.89
CA ALA A 87 -12.75 7.16 -27.16
C ALA A 87 -13.68 6.99 -28.38
N ALA A 88 -14.52 7.99 -28.65
CA ALA A 88 -15.39 8.02 -29.83
C ALA A 88 -14.66 8.47 -31.11
N HIS A 89 -13.37 8.83 -31.03
CA HIS A 89 -12.54 9.36 -32.12
C HIS A 89 -13.23 10.46 -32.93
N SER A 90 -14.15 11.19 -32.29
CA SER A 90 -14.99 12.20 -32.93
C SER A 90 -14.35 13.58 -32.83
N GLN A 91 -13.46 13.76 -31.86
CA GLN A 91 -12.60 14.93 -31.73
C GLN A 91 -11.11 14.55 -31.79
N PRO A 92 -10.25 15.45 -32.33
CA PRO A 92 -8.82 15.25 -32.29
C PRO A 92 -8.30 15.22 -30.85
N ASP A 93 -7.26 14.42 -30.62
CA ASP A 93 -6.55 14.32 -29.34
C ASP A 93 -6.16 15.70 -28.81
N GLN A 94 -6.57 16.00 -27.57
CA GLN A 94 -6.29 17.28 -26.93
C GLN A 94 -5.13 17.14 -25.96
N THR A 95 -4.09 17.95 -26.14
CA THR A 95 -2.99 18.05 -25.16
C THR A 95 -3.39 19.05 -24.09
N LEU A 96 -3.57 18.56 -22.86
CA LEU A 96 -3.96 19.38 -21.72
C LEU A 96 -2.75 19.58 -20.78
N PRO A 97 -2.59 20.78 -20.20
CA PRO A 97 -1.64 20.97 -19.12
C PRO A 97 -2.11 20.16 -17.90
N ALA A 98 -1.35 19.13 -17.54
CA ALA A 98 -1.63 18.28 -16.40
C ALA A 98 -0.36 18.06 -15.58
N ALA A 99 -0.54 17.48 -14.41
CA ALA A 99 0.54 16.97 -13.59
C ALA A 99 0.26 15.53 -13.20
N ARG A 100 1.35 14.77 -13.07
CA ARG A 100 1.34 13.51 -12.36
C ARG A 100 1.53 13.79 -10.87
N VAL A 101 0.52 13.44 -10.09
CA VAL A 101 0.52 13.51 -8.63
C VAL A 101 0.86 12.14 -8.08
N LEU A 102 1.97 12.06 -7.35
CA LEU A 102 2.43 10.85 -6.67
C LEU A 102 2.21 11.02 -5.17
N VAL A 103 1.43 10.13 -4.58
CA VAL A 103 1.22 10.08 -3.13
C VAL A 103 1.98 8.89 -2.56
N GLU A 104 2.93 9.18 -1.69
CA GLU A 104 3.75 8.23 -0.97
C GLU A 104 3.26 8.15 0.47
N VAL A 105 2.99 6.94 0.97
CA VAL A 105 2.52 6.70 2.34
C VAL A 105 3.56 5.88 3.10
N PHE A 106 3.92 6.37 4.27
CA PHE A 106 4.95 5.84 5.16
C PHE A 106 4.33 5.49 6.51
N ARG A 107 4.99 4.64 7.29
CA ARG A 107 4.68 4.58 8.73
C ARG A 107 5.09 5.89 9.39
N LEU A 108 4.31 6.34 10.36
CA LEU A 108 4.63 7.52 11.13
C LEU A 108 5.97 7.33 11.86
N GLY A 109 6.88 8.28 11.71
CA GLY A 109 8.25 8.19 12.23
C GLY A 109 9.26 7.54 11.27
N GLU A 110 8.83 6.97 10.15
CA GLU A 110 9.68 6.28 9.16
C GLU A 110 9.63 6.96 7.77
N ARG A 111 9.64 8.30 7.73
CA ARG A 111 9.47 9.07 6.46
C ARG A 111 10.64 8.97 5.47
N ASP A 112 11.79 8.47 5.93
CA ASP A 112 12.99 8.23 5.12
C ASP A 112 13.11 6.76 4.66
N ALA A 113 12.20 5.89 5.13
CA ALA A 113 12.14 4.49 4.70
C ALA A 113 11.43 4.35 3.33
N GLU A 114 11.41 3.13 2.80
CA GLU A 114 10.61 2.82 1.62
C GLU A 114 9.11 3.02 1.94
N PRO A 115 8.35 3.69 1.06
CA PRO A 115 6.93 3.89 1.26
C PRO A 115 6.20 2.54 1.32
N VAL A 116 5.30 2.39 2.29
CA VAL A 116 4.42 1.22 2.42
C VAL A 116 3.43 1.14 1.25
N TRP A 117 3.04 2.30 0.71
CA TRP A 117 2.19 2.40 -0.46
C TRP A 117 2.54 3.62 -1.31
N VAL A 118 2.40 3.48 -2.63
CA VAL A 118 2.55 4.58 -3.59
C VAL A 118 1.36 4.58 -4.54
N LEU A 119 0.73 5.73 -4.71
CA LEU A 119 -0.38 5.93 -5.65
C LEU A 119 -0.03 7.06 -6.62
N SER A 120 -0.19 6.82 -7.92
CA SER A 120 -0.07 7.85 -8.95
C SER A 120 -1.43 8.20 -9.53
N ALA A 121 -1.65 9.49 -9.78
CA ALA A 121 -2.86 10.01 -10.40
C ALA A 121 -2.51 11.16 -11.35
N TRP A 122 -3.34 11.36 -12.37
CA TRP A 122 -3.28 12.53 -13.24
C TRP A 122 -4.24 13.59 -12.73
N LYS A 123 -3.75 14.83 -12.62
CA LYS A 123 -4.56 15.99 -12.22
C LYS A 123 -4.34 17.12 -13.22
N PRO A 124 -5.42 17.72 -13.77
CA PRO A 124 -5.29 18.90 -14.63
C PRO A 124 -4.79 20.10 -13.82
N TYR A 125 -4.20 21.07 -14.51
CA TYR A 125 -4.03 22.42 -13.95
C TYR A 125 -5.33 23.20 -14.08
N ARG A 126 -5.55 24.19 -13.20
CA ARG A 126 -6.64 25.16 -13.40
C ARG A 126 -6.34 25.94 -14.66
N THR A 127 -7.11 25.75 -15.72
CA THR A 127 -7.08 26.65 -16.87
C THR A 127 -7.53 28.03 -16.40
N ALA A 128 -6.67 29.04 -16.56
CA ALA A 128 -7.08 30.42 -16.34
C ALA A 128 -8.25 30.76 -17.30
N PRO A 129 -9.28 31.49 -16.83
CA PRO A 129 -10.40 31.92 -17.66
C PRO A 129 -9.97 32.92 -18.74
#